data_AF-A0A3M2FG37-F1
#
_entry.id   AF-A0A3M2FG37-F1
#
_cell.length_a   1.000
_cell.length_b   1.000
_cell.length_c   1.000
_cell.angle_alpha   90.00
_cell.angle_beta   90.00
_cell.angle_gamma   90.00
#
_symmetry.space_group_name_H-M   'P 1'
#
loop_
_entity.id
_entity.type
_entity.pdbx_description
1 polymer ?
#
loop_
_entity_poly.entity_id
_entity_poly.type
_entity_poly.pdbx_seq_one_letter_code
_entity_poly.pdbx_strand_id
1 'polypeptide(L)'
;MLSRVWIALAVGWLSIAHAGAVDLNVEPIQPLEALPVDKARAALGRKLFFDTRLSVDNSISCAHCHDIKDMGGADGLAHSFGVNGREGEANSPTVFNAALNLAQFWDGRAASLEAQIDGPVTGHAEMANRWPAVVARLRADAEYRRAFRRVFGGGITAARIKRAIAEFERTLITTGARFDRYLLGDTNAISAEAKRGYALFKSYGCVACHQGRNVGGNLFQVLGVMGDYFADHPSDRAIDRGRFNVTGKAEDMHVFKVPSLRLAVLTAPYFHDGSQRTLAGAIRTMARYQLGREIPERDLRAIIAFLYSLVGEYQGRSLEPKERIWLAPENFGRRER
;
A
#
# COMPACT_ATOMS: atom_id res chain seq x y z
N MET A 1 4.48 -44.78 -67.92
CA MET A 1 5.25 -43.77 -67.16
C MET A 1 4.72 -42.40 -67.54
N LEU A 2 4.07 -41.70 -66.61
CA LEU A 2 3.99 -40.23 -66.45
C LEU A 2 2.86 -39.93 -65.46
N SER A 3 3.25 -39.79 -64.20
CA SER A 3 2.39 -39.55 -63.04
C SER A 3 1.81 -38.13 -63.07
N ARG A 4 0.50 -38.01 -62.84
CA ARG A 4 -0.17 -36.73 -62.59
C ARG A 4 -0.03 -36.37 -61.11
N VAL A 5 0.77 -35.34 -60.83
CA VAL A 5 0.93 -34.75 -59.49
C VAL A 5 -0.22 -33.76 -59.27
N TRP A 6 -1.04 -34.01 -58.25
CA TRP A 6 -2.03 -33.07 -57.76
C TRP A 6 -1.39 -32.18 -56.70
N ILE A 7 -1.23 -30.88 -56.98
CA ILE A 7 -0.77 -29.88 -56.01
C ILE A 7 -2.00 -29.41 -55.24
N ALA A 8 -2.14 -29.85 -53.99
CA ALA A 8 -3.13 -29.33 -53.06
C ALA A 8 -2.62 -27.97 -52.53
N LEU A 9 -3.27 -26.88 -52.95
CA LEU A 9 -3.09 -25.55 -52.35
C LEU A 9 -3.79 -25.52 -50.98
N ALA A 10 -3.02 -25.78 -49.92
CA ALA A 10 -3.46 -25.53 -48.55
C ALA A 10 -3.50 -24.01 -48.32
N VAL A 11 -4.69 -23.41 -48.40
CA VAL A 11 -4.93 -22.04 -47.94
C VAL A 11 -4.93 -22.06 -46.42
N GLY A 12 -3.75 -21.87 -45.83
CA GLY A 12 -3.61 -21.68 -44.39
C GLY A 12 -4.28 -20.37 -43.97
N TRP A 13 -5.44 -20.47 -43.32
CA TRP A 13 -6.00 -19.35 -42.58
C TRP A 13 -5.11 -19.08 -41.37
N LEU A 14 -4.19 -18.12 -41.51
CA LEU A 14 -3.48 -17.55 -40.37
C LEU A 14 -4.49 -16.70 -39.60
N SER A 15 -5.20 -17.32 -38.66
CA SER A 15 -5.95 -16.59 -37.65
C SER A 15 -4.94 -15.88 -36.75
N ILE A 16 -4.57 -14.65 -37.11
CA ILE A 16 -3.91 -13.72 -36.20
C ILE A 16 -4.96 -13.39 -35.14
N ALA A 17 -4.95 -14.16 -34.04
CA ALA A 17 -5.63 -13.78 -32.83
C ALA A 17 -5.04 -12.43 -32.39
N HIS A 18 -5.73 -11.35 -32.74
CA HIS A 18 -5.50 -10.06 -32.13
C HIS A 18 -5.95 -10.21 -30.68
N ALA A 19 -5.02 -10.63 -29.82
CA ALA A 19 -5.17 -10.47 -28.39
C ALA A 19 -5.41 -8.97 -28.17
N GLY A 20 -6.67 -8.59 -27.98
CA GLY A 20 -7.05 -7.18 -27.83
C GLY A 20 -6.24 -6.59 -26.70
N ALA A 21 -5.32 -5.68 -27.03
CA ALA A 21 -4.59 -4.93 -26.04
C ALA A 21 -5.59 -4.20 -25.15
N VAL A 22 -5.36 -4.22 -23.84
CA VAL A 22 -6.17 -3.46 -22.89
C VAL A 22 -6.00 -1.98 -23.23
N ASP A 23 -7.10 -1.28 -23.52
CA ASP A 23 -7.04 0.16 -23.78
C ASP A 23 -6.86 0.91 -22.46
N LEU A 24 -5.62 1.28 -22.17
CA LEU A 24 -5.24 1.99 -20.96
C LEU A 24 -5.91 3.36 -20.84
N ASN A 25 -6.43 3.95 -21.91
CA ASN A 25 -7.12 5.25 -21.84
C ASN A 25 -8.49 5.16 -21.14
N VAL A 26 -9.08 3.97 -21.09
CA VAL A 26 -10.41 3.75 -20.48
C VAL A 26 -10.37 2.86 -19.25
N GLU A 27 -9.21 2.27 -18.91
CA GLU A 27 -9.08 1.46 -17.70
C GLU A 27 -8.92 2.32 -16.43
N PRO A 28 -9.73 2.09 -15.38
CA PRO A 28 -9.64 2.86 -14.14
C PRO A 28 -8.35 2.60 -13.36
N ILE A 29 -7.71 1.45 -13.54
CA ILE A 29 -6.42 1.13 -12.92
C ILE A 29 -5.32 1.21 -13.96
N GLN A 30 -4.19 1.79 -13.56
CA GLN A 30 -3.04 2.02 -14.42
C GLN A 30 -1.83 1.21 -13.91
N PRO A 31 -0.97 0.70 -14.81
CA PRO A 31 0.22 -0.04 -14.42
C PRO A 31 1.17 0.85 -13.60
N LEU A 32 1.95 0.23 -12.72
CA LEU A 32 2.90 0.94 -11.89
C LEU A 32 4.32 0.91 -12.47
N GLU A 33 4.95 2.09 -12.42
CA GLU A 33 6.34 2.30 -12.83
C GLU A 33 7.17 2.76 -11.63
N ALA A 34 8.48 2.45 -11.67
CA ALA A 34 9.41 2.92 -10.67
C ALA A 34 9.54 4.45 -10.70
N LEU A 35 9.74 5.07 -9.53
CA LEU A 35 9.98 6.50 -9.44
C LEU A 35 11.46 6.82 -9.63
N PRO A 36 11.80 7.96 -10.26
CA PRO A 36 13.18 8.44 -10.29
C PRO A 36 13.63 8.80 -8.87
N VAL A 37 14.82 8.34 -8.49
CA VAL A 37 15.39 8.54 -7.15
C VAL A 37 16.90 8.81 -7.20
N ASP A 38 17.37 9.65 -6.30
CA ASP A 38 18.78 9.84 -5.99
C ASP A 38 19.28 8.65 -5.15
N LYS A 39 20.02 7.73 -5.79
CA LYS A 39 20.51 6.49 -5.15
C LYS A 39 21.37 6.76 -3.91
N ALA A 40 22.19 7.81 -3.91
CA ALA A 40 23.06 8.11 -2.78
C ALA A 40 22.26 8.63 -1.59
N ARG A 41 21.25 9.46 -1.86
CA ARG A 41 20.32 9.95 -0.84
C ARG A 41 19.41 8.85 -0.32
N ALA A 42 18.88 7.99 -1.19
CA ALA A 42 18.09 6.83 -0.80
C ALA A 42 18.89 5.85 0.07
N ALA A 43 20.17 5.63 -0.21
CA ALA A 43 21.02 4.78 0.63
C ALA A 43 21.19 5.36 2.06
N LEU A 44 21.39 6.68 2.18
CA LEU A 44 21.42 7.37 3.48
C LEU A 44 20.04 7.30 4.18
N GLY A 45 18.96 7.50 3.43
CA GLY A 45 17.60 7.35 3.91
C GLY A 45 17.30 5.97 4.46
N ARG A 46 17.74 4.92 3.74
CA ARG A 46 17.62 3.54 4.17
C ARG A 46 18.34 3.33 5.49
N LYS A 47 19.56 3.86 5.65
CA LYS A 47 20.27 3.77 6.93
C LYS A 47 19.45 4.37 8.07
N LEU A 48 18.86 5.56 7.86
CA LEU A 48 18.04 6.26 8.85
C LEU A 48 16.72 5.54 9.16
N PHE A 49 16.06 4.95 8.15
CA PHE A 49 14.80 4.21 8.30
C PHE A 49 14.92 3.03 9.29
N PHE A 50 16.10 2.39 9.31
CA PHE A 50 16.41 1.29 10.23
C PHE A 50 17.13 1.74 11.51
N ASP A 51 17.46 3.02 11.66
CA ASP A 51 18.24 3.52 12.79
C ASP A 51 17.36 3.85 13.99
N THR A 52 17.54 3.12 15.09
CA THR A 52 16.73 3.33 16.30
C THR A 52 17.05 4.64 16.99
N ARG A 53 18.19 5.28 16.69
CA ARG A 53 18.60 6.57 17.30
C ARG A 53 17.69 7.74 16.94
N LEU A 54 16.69 7.54 16.08
CA LEU A 54 15.63 8.51 15.87
C LEU A 54 14.62 8.55 17.04
N SER A 55 14.44 7.44 17.78
CA SER A 55 13.61 7.41 18.99
C SER A 55 14.34 7.94 20.23
N VAL A 56 13.57 8.38 21.23
CA VAL A 56 14.14 9.06 22.41
C VAL A 56 15.10 8.17 23.21
N ASP A 57 14.78 6.89 23.35
CA ASP A 57 15.50 5.87 24.12
C ASP A 57 16.37 4.93 23.24
N ASN A 58 16.40 5.16 21.93
CA ASN A 58 17.06 4.32 20.93
C ASN A 58 16.49 2.90 20.80
N SER A 59 15.21 2.67 21.13
CA SER A 59 14.56 1.36 20.98
C SER A 59 13.82 1.19 19.65
N ILE A 60 13.31 2.28 19.05
CA ILE A 60 12.41 2.22 17.88
C ILE A 60 13.00 2.92 16.65
N SER A 61 12.79 2.29 15.49
CA SER A 61 13.04 2.82 14.15
C SER A 61 11.77 2.69 13.29
N CYS A 62 11.74 3.32 12.12
CA CYS A 62 10.59 3.21 11.19
C CYS A 62 10.28 1.73 10.86
N ALA A 63 11.32 0.92 10.69
CA ALA A 63 11.20 -0.50 10.37
C ALA A 63 10.56 -1.37 11.47
N HIS A 64 10.39 -0.86 12.71
CA HIS A 64 9.67 -1.60 13.75
C HIS A 64 8.17 -1.70 13.46
N CYS A 65 7.58 -0.61 12.95
CA CYS A 65 6.15 -0.55 12.62
C CYS A 65 5.88 -0.74 11.11
N HIS A 66 6.92 -0.64 10.29
CA HIS A 66 6.86 -0.75 8.83
C HIS A 66 7.89 -1.75 8.32
N ASP A 67 7.68 -3.03 8.64
CA ASP A 67 8.62 -4.09 8.27
C ASP A 67 8.51 -4.43 6.77
N ILE A 68 9.49 -3.95 6.01
CA ILE A 68 9.61 -4.16 4.56
C ILE A 68 10.17 -5.53 4.17
N LYS A 69 10.49 -6.41 5.14
CA LYS A 69 11.01 -7.75 4.86
C LYS A 69 9.90 -8.79 4.87
N ASP A 70 9.14 -8.87 5.96
CA ASP A 70 8.26 -10.02 6.23
C ASP A 70 6.78 -9.63 6.36
N MET A 71 6.47 -8.36 6.64
CA MET A 71 5.11 -7.86 6.90
C MET A 71 4.59 -6.84 5.88
N GLY A 72 5.09 -6.89 4.63
CA GLY A 72 4.55 -6.08 3.53
C GLY A 72 4.60 -4.57 3.79
N GLY A 73 5.56 -4.10 4.60
CA GLY A 73 5.74 -2.68 4.95
C GLY A 73 4.84 -2.16 6.08
N ALA A 74 4.14 -3.04 6.79
CA ALA A 74 3.36 -2.76 7.99
C ALA A 74 3.91 -3.59 9.18
N ASP A 75 3.16 -3.78 10.26
CA ASP A 75 3.57 -4.57 11.44
C ASP A 75 2.67 -5.77 11.77
N GLY A 76 1.53 -5.90 11.09
CA GLY A 76 0.58 -7.00 11.34
C GLY A 76 -0.26 -6.83 12.60
N LEU A 77 -0.28 -5.65 13.22
CA LEU A 77 -1.00 -5.37 14.45
C LEU A 77 -2.22 -4.47 14.20
N ALA A 78 -3.23 -4.56 15.07
CA ALA A 78 -4.34 -3.60 15.04
C ALA A 78 -3.84 -2.19 15.36
N HIS A 79 -2.96 -2.08 16.35
CA HIS A 79 -2.28 -0.86 16.74
C HIS A 79 -0.80 -1.13 16.99
N SER A 80 0.05 -0.22 16.54
CA SER A 80 1.49 -0.28 16.77
C SER A 80 1.84 0.12 18.21
N PHE A 81 2.99 -0.36 18.69
CA PHE A 81 3.50 0.00 20.02
C PHE A 81 4.81 0.79 19.90
N GLY A 82 4.80 1.98 20.48
CA GLY A 82 5.93 2.89 20.55
C GLY A 82 6.81 2.70 21.79
N VAL A 83 7.59 3.75 22.08
CA VAL A 83 8.52 3.79 23.21
C VAL A 83 7.77 3.51 24.52
N ASN A 84 8.37 2.68 25.38
CA ASN A 84 7.78 2.17 26.63
C ASN A 84 6.49 1.33 26.43
N GLY A 85 6.30 0.73 25.25
CA GLY A 85 5.12 -0.11 24.97
C GLY A 85 3.81 0.68 24.87
N ARG A 86 3.90 1.99 24.58
CA ARG A 86 2.72 2.84 24.42
C ARG A 86 1.99 2.49 23.14
N GLU A 87 0.71 2.15 23.26
CA GLU A 87 -0.13 1.83 22.13
C GLU A 87 -0.48 3.08 21.31
N GLY A 88 -0.45 2.96 19.99
CA GLY A 88 -0.87 3.99 19.06
C GLY A 88 -2.38 4.01 18.79
N GLU A 89 -2.82 5.04 18.07
CA GLU A 89 -4.25 5.26 17.76
C GLU A 89 -4.75 4.46 16.54
N ALA A 90 -3.84 4.04 15.64
CA ALA A 90 -4.20 3.54 14.32
C ALA A 90 -3.41 2.29 13.93
N ASN A 91 -3.97 1.52 13.01
CA ASN A 91 -3.25 0.49 12.26
C ASN A 91 -2.17 1.15 11.38
N SER A 92 -0.97 0.58 11.37
CA SER A 92 0.16 1.04 10.58
C SER A 92 -0.06 0.71 9.09
N PRO A 93 -0.28 1.71 8.21
CA PRO A 93 -0.39 1.44 6.78
C PRO A 93 0.97 1.06 6.20
N THR A 94 0.97 0.34 5.08
CA THR A 94 2.21 -0.01 4.39
C THR A 94 3.00 1.22 3.90
N VAL A 95 4.32 1.19 4.05
CA VAL A 95 5.23 2.16 3.41
C VAL A 95 5.43 1.90 1.92
N PHE A 96 5.10 0.70 1.41
CA PHE A 96 5.20 0.43 -0.02
C PHE A 96 4.18 1.26 -0.79
N ASN A 97 4.63 1.86 -1.89
CA ASN A 97 3.85 2.74 -2.76
C ASN A 97 3.29 4.00 -2.07
N ALA A 98 3.68 4.30 -0.82
CA ALA A 98 3.18 5.46 -0.08
C ALA A 98 3.54 6.80 -0.74
N ALA A 99 4.64 6.83 -1.51
CA ALA A 99 5.06 7.96 -2.33
C ALA A 99 4.05 8.38 -3.41
N LEU A 100 3.10 7.50 -3.76
CA LEU A 100 2.05 7.76 -4.75
C LEU A 100 0.76 8.30 -4.13
N ASN A 101 0.67 8.33 -2.80
CA ASN A 101 -0.52 8.86 -2.13
C ASN A 101 -0.59 10.38 -2.30
N LEU A 102 -1.80 10.92 -2.42
CA LEU A 102 -2.05 12.37 -2.49
C LEU A 102 -1.61 13.10 -1.20
N ALA A 103 -1.65 12.37 -0.07
CA ALA A 103 -1.36 12.80 1.28
C ALA A 103 -1.05 11.55 2.12
N GLN A 104 -0.43 11.73 3.28
CA GLN A 104 -0.01 10.65 4.18
C GLN A 104 -0.86 10.62 5.45
N PHE A 105 -0.80 9.49 6.16
CA PHE A 105 -1.72 9.07 7.24
C PHE A 105 -3.16 8.81 6.77
N TRP A 106 -3.96 8.17 7.62
CA TRP A 106 -5.35 7.83 7.35
C TRP A 106 -6.25 9.06 7.18
N ASP A 107 -6.00 10.14 7.92
CA ASP A 107 -6.72 11.42 7.86
C ASP A 107 -6.18 12.38 6.79
N GLY A 108 -5.02 12.05 6.18
CA GLY A 108 -4.35 12.88 5.20
C GLY A 108 -3.72 14.15 5.77
N ARG A 109 -3.34 14.18 7.06
CA ARG A 109 -2.81 15.38 7.73
C ARG A 109 -1.43 15.84 7.23
N ALA A 110 -0.70 15.00 6.51
CA ALA A 110 0.61 15.33 5.97
C ALA A 110 0.61 15.33 4.43
N ALA A 111 0.96 16.45 3.81
CA ALA A 111 0.92 16.60 2.35
C ALA A 111 2.05 15.86 1.60
N SER A 112 3.10 15.42 2.28
CA SER A 112 4.22 14.69 1.67
C SER A 112 4.85 13.69 2.64
N LEU A 113 5.70 12.80 2.14
CA LEU A 113 6.52 11.90 2.97
C LEU A 113 7.42 12.69 3.93
N GLU A 114 8.05 13.78 3.47
CA GLU A 114 8.87 14.64 4.33
C GLU A 114 8.08 15.27 5.47
N ALA A 115 6.82 15.65 5.24
CA ALA A 115 5.94 16.15 6.29
C ALA A 115 5.45 15.02 7.21
N GLN A 116 5.20 13.84 6.65
CA GLN A 116 4.75 12.66 7.41
C GLN A 116 5.74 12.31 8.51
N ILE A 117 7.04 12.33 8.23
CA ILE A 117 8.12 11.90 9.15
C ILE A 117 8.13 12.68 10.48
N ASP A 118 7.59 13.90 10.52
CA ASP A 118 7.45 14.64 11.78
C ASP A 118 6.54 13.92 12.78
N GLY A 119 5.48 13.26 12.30
CA GLY A 119 4.52 12.49 13.10
C GLY A 119 5.20 11.43 13.97
N PRO A 120 5.77 10.35 13.39
CA PRO A 120 6.38 9.28 14.17
C PRO A 120 7.55 9.73 15.02
N VAL A 121 8.40 10.65 14.53
CA VAL A 121 9.56 11.12 15.28
C VAL A 121 9.16 11.85 16.56
N THR A 122 8.07 12.62 16.52
CA THR A 122 7.61 13.45 17.65
C THR A 122 6.44 12.85 18.44
N GLY A 123 5.76 11.85 17.88
CA GLY A 123 4.60 11.18 18.46
C GLY A 123 4.93 10.49 19.78
N HIS A 124 4.18 10.83 20.84
CA HIS A 124 4.41 10.32 22.19
C HIS A 124 4.17 8.80 22.34
N ALA A 125 3.36 8.21 21.47
CA ALA A 125 3.08 6.78 21.38
C ALA A 125 3.88 6.09 20.25
N GLU A 126 4.85 6.78 19.67
CA GLU A 126 5.72 6.27 18.58
C GLU A 126 7.18 6.41 19.01
N MET A 127 7.95 7.34 18.43
CA MET A 127 9.38 7.50 18.72
C MET A 127 9.68 8.52 19.83
N ALA A 128 8.68 9.32 20.22
CA ALA A 128 8.66 10.23 21.37
C ALA A 128 9.88 11.17 21.50
N ASN A 129 10.44 11.62 20.37
CA ASN A 129 11.66 12.43 20.34
C ASN A 129 11.39 13.86 19.83
N ARG A 130 12.44 14.68 19.75
CA ARG A 130 12.40 16.04 19.19
C ARG A 130 13.56 16.26 18.24
N TRP A 131 13.32 16.99 17.16
CA TRP A 131 14.32 17.23 16.12
C TRP A 131 15.67 17.76 16.61
N PRO A 132 15.75 18.73 17.55
CA PRO A 132 17.03 19.18 18.07
C PRO A 132 17.86 18.05 18.71
N ALA A 133 17.21 17.13 19.44
CA ALA A 133 17.87 15.99 20.07
C ALA A 133 18.34 14.95 19.05
N VAL A 134 17.49 14.62 18.05
CA VAL A 134 17.87 13.75 16.93
C VAL A 134 19.07 14.32 16.18
N VAL A 135 19.04 15.60 15.81
CA VAL A 135 20.13 16.25 15.08
C VAL A 135 21.42 16.27 15.91
N ALA A 136 21.35 16.58 17.20
CA ALA A 136 22.53 16.55 18.08
C ALA A 136 23.14 15.14 18.15
N ARG A 137 22.30 14.11 18.32
CA ARG A 137 22.72 12.72 18.37
C ARG A 137 23.41 12.26 17.09
N LEU A 138 22.80 12.52 15.93
CA LEU A 138 23.39 12.17 14.64
C LEU A 138 24.64 12.99 14.31
N ARG A 139 24.75 14.24 14.80
CA ARG A 139 25.96 15.06 14.67
C ARG A 139 27.13 14.52 15.47
N ALA A 140 26.90 13.78 16.56
CA ALA A 140 27.98 13.13 17.31
C ALA A 140 28.62 11.97 16.53
N ASP A 141 27.89 11.34 15.61
CA ASP A 141 28.34 10.23 14.78
C ASP A 141 29.19 10.71 13.58
N ALA A 142 30.47 10.30 13.54
CA ALA A 142 31.41 10.71 12.50
C ALA A 142 31.04 10.17 11.10
N GLU A 143 30.40 9.01 11.03
CA GLU A 143 29.96 8.40 9.77
C GLU A 143 28.79 9.19 9.18
N TYR A 144 27.79 9.55 10.00
CA TYR A 144 26.70 10.40 9.54
C TYR A 144 27.18 11.78 9.11
N ARG A 145 28.11 12.41 9.86
CA ARG A 145 28.70 13.68 9.42
C ARG A 145 29.32 13.58 8.03
N ARG A 146 30.05 12.50 7.73
CA ARG A 146 30.63 12.24 6.40
C ARG A 146 29.55 11.96 5.34
N ALA A 147 28.55 11.14 5.67
CA ALA A 147 27.48 10.77 4.75
C ALA A 147 26.64 11.99 4.33
N PHE A 148 26.22 12.84 5.28
CA PHE A 148 25.45 14.04 4.96
C PHE A 148 26.24 15.06 4.15
N ARG A 149 27.53 15.26 4.44
CA ARG A 149 28.39 16.12 3.60
C ARG A 149 28.49 15.62 2.17
N ARG A 150 28.64 14.30 1.98
CA ARG A 150 28.73 13.68 0.66
C ARG A 150 27.43 13.80 -0.14
N VAL A 151 26.28 13.56 0.50
CA VAL A 151 24.97 13.49 -0.17
C VAL A 151 24.35 14.88 -0.36
N PHE A 152 24.52 15.79 0.59
CA PHE A 152 23.82 17.09 0.58
C PHE A 152 24.77 18.30 0.49
N GLY A 153 26.08 18.09 0.40
CA GLY A 153 27.07 19.19 0.43
C GLY A 153 27.09 19.99 1.73
N GLY A 154 26.47 19.48 2.80
CA GLY A 154 26.26 20.24 4.03
C GLY A 154 26.06 19.39 5.28
N GLY A 155 25.90 20.05 6.42
CA GLY A 155 25.72 19.40 7.72
C GLY A 155 24.35 18.76 7.93
N ILE A 156 24.23 18.01 9.02
CA ILE A 156 22.98 17.34 9.42
C ILE A 156 21.96 18.38 9.92
N THR A 157 20.74 18.32 9.38
CA THR A 157 19.57 19.11 9.78
C THR A 157 18.33 18.22 9.73
N ALA A 158 17.26 18.58 10.46
CA ALA A 158 15.99 17.87 10.41
C ALA A 158 15.47 17.74 8.96
N ALA A 159 15.46 18.85 8.21
CA ALA A 159 15.02 18.85 6.81
C ALA A 159 15.81 17.86 5.93
N ARG A 160 17.14 17.77 6.08
CA ARG A 160 17.95 16.81 5.31
C ARG A 160 17.72 15.36 5.75
N ILE A 161 17.47 15.11 7.04
CA ILE A 161 17.11 13.78 7.54
C ILE A 161 15.78 13.34 6.90
N LYS A 162 14.75 14.19 6.98
CA LYS A 162 13.43 13.90 6.40
C LYS A 162 13.51 13.66 4.90
N ARG A 163 14.23 14.50 4.17
CA ARG A 163 14.48 14.31 2.73
C ARG A 163 15.21 13.01 2.41
N ALA A 164 16.16 12.58 3.25
CA ALA A 164 16.85 11.31 3.03
C ALA A 164 15.89 10.12 3.20
N ILE A 165 15.14 10.08 4.30
CA ILE A 165 14.16 9.01 4.57
C ILE A 165 13.09 8.97 3.48
N ALA A 166 12.50 10.11 3.12
CA ALA A 166 11.51 10.19 2.05
C ALA A 166 12.07 9.74 0.68
N GLU A 167 13.34 10.01 0.38
CA GLU A 167 13.99 9.47 -0.83
C GLU A 167 14.08 7.94 -0.81
N PHE A 168 14.35 7.35 0.36
CA PHE A 168 14.33 5.90 0.52
C PHE A 168 12.92 5.34 0.34
N GLU A 169 11.90 5.96 0.93
CA GLU A 169 10.50 5.55 0.78
C GLU A 169 10.04 5.62 -0.69
N ARG A 170 10.54 6.59 -1.47
CA ARG A 170 10.32 6.64 -2.94
C ARG A 170 10.94 5.45 -3.69
N THR A 171 11.87 4.72 -3.09
CA THR A 171 12.38 3.46 -3.66
C THR A 171 11.47 2.26 -3.38
N LEU A 172 10.55 2.39 -2.42
CA LEU A 172 9.63 1.32 -2.00
C LEU A 172 8.43 1.23 -2.95
N ILE A 173 8.69 1.19 -4.25
CA ILE A 173 7.66 1.02 -5.28
C ILE A 173 7.66 -0.43 -5.74
N THR A 174 6.49 -1.07 -5.71
CA THR A 174 6.34 -2.49 -6.07
C THR A 174 5.89 -2.63 -7.53
N THR A 175 6.85 -2.73 -8.45
CA THR A 175 6.58 -2.87 -9.89
C THR A 175 6.38 -4.32 -10.31
N GLY A 176 5.93 -4.56 -11.54
CA GLY A 176 5.94 -5.92 -12.11
C GLY A 176 4.83 -6.85 -11.58
N ALA A 177 3.80 -6.29 -10.92
CA ALA A 177 2.64 -7.05 -10.50
C ALA A 177 2.00 -7.80 -11.68
N ARG A 178 1.42 -8.97 -11.42
CA ARG A 178 0.75 -9.77 -12.46
C ARG A 178 -0.36 -8.96 -13.15
N PHE A 179 -1.08 -8.15 -12.39
CA PHE A 179 -2.11 -7.27 -12.94
C PHE A 179 -1.54 -6.15 -13.81
N ASP A 180 -0.41 -5.55 -13.43
CA ASP A 180 0.25 -4.53 -14.27
C ASP A 180 0.69 -5.14 -15.62
N ARG A 181 1.21 -6.38 -15.63
CA ARG A 181 1.54 -7.10 -16.87
C ARG A 181 0.31 -7.40 -17.72
N TYR A 182 -0.81 -7.75 -17.09
CA TYR A 182 -2.10 -7.92 -17.76
C TYR A 182 -2.56 -6.63 -18.44
N LEU A 183 -2.48 -5.49 -17.75
CA LEU A 183 -2.77 -4.17 -18.32
C LEU A 183 -1.84 -3.83 -19.50
N LEU A 184 -0.59 -4.29 -19.46
CA LEU A 184 0.40 -4.10 -20.54
C LEU A 184 0.27 -5.13 -21.68
N GLY A 185 -0.79 -5.94 -21.71
CA GLY A 185 -1.11 -6.83 -22.83
C GLY A 185 -0.75 -8.30 -22.64
N ASP A 186 -0.06 -8.69 -21.56
CA ASP A 186 0.11 -10.10 -21.20
C ASP A 186 -1.19 -10.65 -20.60
N THR A 187 -2.13 -10.99 -21.47
CA THR A 187 -3.45 -11.48 -21.07
C THR A 187 -3.40 -12.76 -20.22
N ASN A 188 -2.27 -13.49 -20.19
CA ASN A 188 -2.10 -14.71 -19.41
C ASN A 188 -1.42 -14.46 -18.05
N ALA A 189 -1.00 -13.22 -17.74
CA ALA A 189 -0.39 -12.87 -16.47
C ALA A 189 -1.31 -13.12 -15.26
N ILE A 190 -2.63 -13.04 -15.46
CA ILE A 190 -3.64 -13.28 -14.43
C ILE A 190 -4.61 -14.39 -14.84
N SER A 191 -5.12 -15.13 -13.86
CA SER A 191 -6.07 -16.23 -14.09
C SER A 191 -7.43 -15.72 -14.58
N ALA A 192 -8.23 -16.61 -15.18
CA ALA A 192 -9.62 -16.30 -15.53
C ALA A 192 -10.46 -15.85 -14.31
N GLU A 193 -10.14 -16.37 -13.13
CA GLU A 193 -10.77 -15.95 -11.89
C GLU A 193 -10.40 -14.53 -11.47
N ALA A 194 -9.13 -14.14 -11.58
CA ALA A 194 -8.69 -12.77 -11.33
C ALA A 194 -9.28 -11.79 -12.37
N LYS A 195 -9.40 -12.17 -13.64
CA LYS A 195 -10.10 -11.38 -14.66
C LYS A 195 -11.56 -11.15 -14.28
N ARG A 196 -12.27 -12.21 -13.86
CA ARG A 196 -13.64 -12.11 -13.33
C ARG A 196 -13.70 -11.20 -12.10
N GLY A 197 -12.74 -11.34 -11.19
CA GLY A 197 -12.59 -10.50 -10.01
C GLY A 197 -12.47 -9.02 -10.33
N TYR A 198 -11.63 -8.67 -11.31
CA TYR A 198 -11.48 -7.29 -11.76
C TYR A 198 -12.76 -6.76 -12.41
N ALA A 199 -13.44 -7.57 -13.23
CA ALA A 199 -14.73 -7.20 -13.82
C ALA A 199 -15.81 -6.94 -12.75
N LEU A 200 -15.87 -7.77 -11.70
CA LEU A 200 -16.76 -7.57 -10.54
C LEU A 200 -16.37 -6.35 -9.71
N PHE A 201 -15.07 -6.13 -9.50
CA PHE A 201 -14.55 -4.96 -8.81
C PHE A 201 -14.95 -3.65 -9.52
N LYS A 202 -14.97 -3.66 -10.86
CA LYS A 202 -15.53 -2.59 -11.69
C LYS A 202 -17.05 -2.48 -11.53
N SER A 203 -17.79 -3.57 -11.76
CA SER A 203 -19.26 -3.53 -11.84
C SER A 203 -19.94 -3.25 -10.50
N TYR A 204 -19.34 -3.65 -9.38
CA TYR A 204 -19.86 -3.33 -8.05
C TYR A 204 -19.59 -1.87 -7.65
N GLY A 205 -18.62 -1.21 -8.28
CA GLY A 205 -18.29 0.20 -8.04
C GLY A 205 -17.06 0.44 -7.17
N CYS A 206 -16.28 -0.59 -6.81
CA CYS A 206 -15.09 -0.44 -5.98
C CYS A 206 -14.06 0.51 -6.62
N VAL A 207 -13.96 0.49 -7.95
CA VAL A 207 -13.08 1.39 -8.73
C VAL A 207 -13.45 2.87 -8.62
N ALA A 208 -14.65 3.23 -8.15
CA ALA A 208 -14.98 4.65 -7.94
C ALA A 208 -14.06 5.29 -6.90
N CYS A 209 -13.61 4.51 -5.91
CA CYS A 209 -12.68 4.96 -4.87
C CYS A 209 -11.26 4.39 -5.07
N HIS A 210 -11.15 3.12 -5.46
CA HIS A 210 -9.89 2.40 -5.59
C HIS A 210 -9.44 2.32 -7.05
N GLN A 211 -8.94 3.44 -7.57
CA GLN A 211 -8.49 3.59 -8.96
C GLN A 211 -7.07 4.16 -9.06
N GLY A 212 -6.62 4.34 -10.29
CA GLY A 212 -5.36 4.97 -10.63
C GLY A 212 -4.18 4.04 -10.40
N ARG A 213 -2.97 4.63 -10.39
CA ARG A 213 -1.73 3.86 -10.30
C ARG A 213 -1.58 3.10 -8.99
N ASN A 214 -2.14 3.58 -7.88
CA ASN A 214 -1.99 2.93 -6.57
C ASN A 214 -3.25 2.18 -6.12
N VAL A 215 -4.28 2.07 -6.98
CA VAL A 215 -5.56 1.41 -6.68
C VAL A 215 -6.16 1.97 -5.38
N GLY A 216 -6.27 3.30 -5.32
CA GLY A 216 -6.52 4.08 -4.11
C GLY A 216 -5.37 5.04 -3.80
N GLY A 217 -5.38 5.63 -2.60
CA GLY A 217 -4.37 6.59 -2.13
C GLY A 217 -4.53 8.00 -2.70
N ASN A 218 -5.47 8.22 -3.62
CA ASN A 218 -5.58 9.44 -4.43
C ASN A 218 -6.88 10.23 -4.24
N LEU A 219 -7.73 9.85 -3.28
CA LEU A 219 -8.87 10.66 -2.83
C LEU A 219 -9.21 10.41 -1.36
N PHE A 220 -10.08 11.28 -0.83
CA PHE A 220 -10.73 11.12 0.47
C PHE A 220 -12.17 10.68 0.29
N GLN A 221 -12.67 9.82 1.18
CA GLN A 221 -14.06 9.38 1.16
C GLN A 221 -14.56 9.10 2.58
N VAL A 222 -15.85 9.32 2.81
CA VAL A 222 -16.51 8.91 4.05
C VAL A 222 -16.55 7.39 4.15
N LEU A 223 -16.24 6.85 5.33
CA LEU A 223 -16.47 5.44 5.66
C LEU A 223 -17.90 5.31 6.19
N GLY A 224 -18.79 4.75 5.36
CA GLY A 224 -20.22 4.64 5.63
C GLY A 224 -21.13 5.38 4.64
N VAL A 225 -20.82 5.40 3.34
CA VAL A 225 -21.64 6.14 2.33
C VAL A 225 -23.08 5.63 2.25
N MET A 226 -23.27 4.31 2.35
CA MET A 226 -24.54 3.61 2.16
C MET A 226 -25.12 3.06 3.48
N GLY A 227 -24.43 3.28 4.60
CA GLY A 227 -24.86 2.87 5.94
C GLY A 227 -23.89 3.40 6.99
N ASP A 228 -24.37 3.60 8.22
CA ASP A 228 -23.58 4.21 9.29
C ASP A 228 -22.61 3.19 9.91
N TYR A 229 -21.37 3.16 9.40
CA TYR A 229 -20.32 2.28 9.89
C TYR A 229 -20.02 2.51 11.37
N PHE A 230 -20.02 3.76 11.82
CA PHE A 230 -19.61 4.15 13.18
C PHE A 230 -20.73 3.98 14.21
N ALA A 231 -22.00 3.99 13.79
CA ALA A 231 -23.09 3.54 14.65
C ALA A 231 -23.05 2.02 14.91
N ASP A 232 -22.73 1.23 13.87
CA ASP A 232 -22.63 -0.23 13.99
C ASP A 232 -21.30 -0.67 14.66
N HIS A 233 -20.29 0.20 14.68
CA HIS A 233 -18.97 -0.03 15.29
C HIS A 233 -18.56 1.17 16.16
N PRO A 234 -19.23 1.38 17.31
CA PRO A 234 -18.97 2.53 18.16
C PRO A 234 -17.55 2.45 18.75
N SER A 235 -16.85 3.57 18.71
CA SER A 235 -15.53 3.76 19.33
C SER A 235 -15.35 5.22 19.72
N ASP A 236 -14.60 5.45 20.79
CA ASP A 236 -14.27 6.77 21.33
C ASP A 236 -12.89 7.26 20.87
N ARG A 237 -12.17 6.47 20.06
CA ARG A 237 -10.83 6.80 19.58
C ARG A 237 -10.86 8.03 18.68
N ALA A 238 -9.88 8.91 18.88
CA ALA A 238 -9.81 10.15 18.13
C ALA A 238 -9.65 9.91 16.63
N ILE A 239 -8.94 8.84 16.23
CA ILE A 239 -8.71 8.51 14.82
C ILE A 239 -10.01 8.29 14.02
N ASP A 240 -11.09 7.87 14.68
CA ASP A 240 -12.37 7.56 14.04
C ASP A 240 -13.04 8.80 13.45
N ARG A 241 -12.72 9.98 13.96
CA ARG A 241 -13.19 11.25 13.40
C ARG A 241 -12.57 11.53 12.03
N GLY A 242 -11.49 10.82 11.66
CA GLY A 242 -10.84 10.93 10.36
C GLY A 242 -10.35 12.34 10.08
N ARG A 243 -10.68 12.85 8.90
CA ARG A 243 -10.24 14.13 8.36
C ARG A 243 -10.79 15.33 9.14
N PHE A 244 -11.87 15.18 9.89
CA PHE A 244 -12.34 16.18 10.85
C PHE A 244 -11.23 16.62 11.82
N ASN A 245 -10.34 15.70 12.23
CA ASN A 245 -9.21 16.04 13.12
C ASN A 245 -8.22 17.03 12.49
N VAL A 246 -8.26 17.18 11.16
CA VAL A 246 -7.39 18.08 10.40
C VAL A 246 -8.11 19.38 10.05
N THR A 247 -9.38 19.30 9.67
CA THR A 247 -10.11 20.45 9.09
C THR A 247 -11.05 21.12 10.07
N GLY A 248 -11.50 20.41 11.11
CA GLY A 248 -12.53 20.86 12.05
C GLY A 248 -13.93 21.00 11.44
N LYS A 249 -14.13 20.59 10.19
CA LYS A 249 -15.41 20.74 9.49
C LYS A 249 -16.28 19.50 9.67
N ALA A 250 -17.53 19.68 10.07
CA ALA A 250 -18.46 18.56 10.29
C ALA A 250 -18.64 17.65 9.05
N GLU A 251 -18.54 18.20 7.84
CA GLU A 251 -18.61 17.44 6.57
C GLU A 251 -17.43 16.47 6.35
N ASP A 252 -16.31 16.67 7.06
CA ASP A 252 -15.14 15.79 7.03
C ASP A 252 -15.16 14.74 8.15
N MET A 253 -16.25 14.65 8.92
CA MET A 253 -16.41 13.60 9.93
C MET A 253 -16.41 12.22 9.25
N HIS A 254 -15.63 11.30 9.80
CA HIS A 254 -15.50 9.92 9.28
C HIS A 254 -14.97 9.83 7.84
N VAL A 255 -14.38 10.92 7.34
CA VAL A 255 -13.72 10.95 6.03
C VAL A 255 -12.26 10.52 6.17
N PHE A 256 -11.84 9.56 5.35
CA PHE A 256 -10.48 9.02 5.37
C PHE A 256 -9.87 9.05 3.98
N LYS A 257 -8.54 9.08 3.92
CA LYS A 257 -7.80 8.80 2.69
C LYS A 257 -8.06 7.35 2.32
N VAL A 258 -8.60 7.12 1.13
CA VAL A 258 -8.83 5.76 0.62
C VAL A 258 -7.48 5.05 0.51
N PRO A 259 -7.27 3.88 1.15
CA PRO A 259 -5.97 3.20 1.15
C PRO A 259 -5.67 2.58 -0.23
N SER A 260 -4.37 2.41 -0.51
CA SER A 260 -3.91 1.61 -1.66
C SER A 260 -4.28 0.14 -1.45
N LEU A 261 -4.72 -0.53 -2.51
CA LEU A 261 -4.96 -1.97 -2.48
C LEU A 261 -3.80 -2.82 -3.00
N ARG A 262 -2.69 -2.22 -3.44
CA ARG A 262 -1.58 -2.97 -4.09
C ARG A 262 -0.97 -4.06 -3.23
N LEU A 263 -0.88 -3.84 -1.92
CA LEU A 263 -0.35 -4.81 -0.95
C LEU A 263 -1.41 -5.27 0.05
N ALA A 264 -2.70 -5.02 -0.19
CA ALA A 264 -3.75 -5.31 0.80
C ALA A 264 -3.71 -6.76 1.29
N VAL A 265 -3.41 -7.72 0.42
CA VAL A 265 -3.34 -9.15 0.79
C VAL A 265 -2.21 -9.50 1.78
N LEU A 266 -1.28 -8.58 2.03
CA LEU A 266 -0.12 -8.75 2.92
C LEU A 266 -0.25 -7.97 4.24
N THR A 267 -1.22 -7.06 4.35
CA THR A 267 -1.24 -6.01 5.38
C THR A 267 -2.48 -6.12 6.26
N ALA A 268 -2.87 -7.34 6.63
CA ALA A 268 -3.85 -7.53 7.69
C ALA A 268 -3.27 -7.08 9.04
N PRO A 269 -4.09 -6.63 10.00
CA PRO A 269 -5.54 -6.39 9.88
C PRO A 269 -5.86 -5.11 9.08
N TYR A 270 -7.13 -4.90 8.77
CA TYR A 270 -7.63 -3.89 7.83
C TYR A 270 -8.42 -2.78 8.54
N PHE A 271 -8.58 -1.67 7.80
CA PHE A 271 -9.12 -0.36 8.23
C PHE A 271 -8.17 0.42 9.15
N HIS A 272 -8.53 1.68 9.40
CA HIS A 272 -7.68 2.62 10.13
C HIS A 272 -7.45 2.21 11.58
N ASP A 273 -8.32 1.38 12.13
CA ASP A 273 -8.30 0.87 13.50
C ASP A 273 -7.85 -0.60 13.59
N GLY A 274 -7.63 -1.27 12.45
CA GLY A 274 -7.27 -2.70 12.43
C GLY A 274 -8.39 -3.62 12.95
N SER A 275 -9.65 -3.17 12.96
CA SER A 275 -10.79 -3.95 13.48
C SER A 275 -11.11 -5.18 12.62
N GLN A 276 -10.85 -5.13 11.31
CA GLN A 276 -11.11 -6.25 10.42
C GLN A 276 -9.90 -7.16 10.31
N ARG A 277 -10.04 -8.41 10.75
CA ARG A 277 -8.91 -9.37 10.74
C ARG A 277 -8.64 -10.00 9.38
N THR A 278 -9.64 -10.04 8.50
CA THR A 278 -9.57 -10.81 7.25
C THR A 278 -9.88 -9.95 6.04
N LEU A 279 -9.23 -10.27 4.91
CA LEU A 279 -9.48 -9.58 3.64
C LEU A 279 -10.94 -9.78 3.20
N ALA A 280 -11.46 -10.99 3.41
CA ALA A 280 -12.84 -11.34 3.16
C ALA A 280 -13.82 -10.46 3.96
N GLY A 281 -13.57 -10.30 5.26
CA GLY A 281 -14.35 -9.42 6.14
C GLY A 281 -14.27 -7.97 5.69
N ALA A 282 -13.08 -7.46 5.40
CA ALA A 282 -12.89 -6.10 4.89
C ALA A 282 -13.66 -5.84 3.59
N ILE A 283 -13.62 -6.76 2.63
CA ILE A 283 -14.37 -6.65 1.37
C ILE A 283 -15.88 -6.66 1.62
N ARG A 284 -16.38 -7.55 2.48
CA ARG A 284 -17.81 -7.61 2.84
C ARG A 284 -18.28 -6.33 3.52
N THR A 285 -17.49 -5.82 4.46
CA THR A 285 -17.77 -4.57 5.16
C THR A 285 -17.78 -3.39 4.19
N MET A 286 -16.80 -3.28 3.29
CA MET A 286 -16.81 -2.24 2.25
C MET A 286 -18.02 -2.37 1.31
N ALA A 287 -18.38 -3.59 0.91
CA ALA A 287 -19.55 -3.80 0.06
C ALA A 287 -20.85 -3.34 0.75
N ARG A 288 -21.03 -3.66 2.03
CA ARG A 288 -22.18 -3.22 2.81
C ARG A 288 -22.20 -1.70 2.98
N TYR A 289 -21.16 -1.12 3.58
CA TYR A 289 -21.18 0.27 4.02
C TYR A 289 -20.87 1.28 2.93
N GLN A 290 -20.11 0.92 1.89
CA GLN A 290 -19.80 1.84 0.79
C GLN A 290 -20.71 1.66 -0.42
N LEU A 291 -21.27 0.46 -0.63
CA LEU A 291 -22.01 0.13 -1.86
C LEU A 291 -23.44 -0.35 -1.60
N GLY A 292 -23.84 -0.62 -0.35
CA GLY A 292 -25.17 -1.14 -0.03
C GLY A 292 -25.40 -2.55 -0.56
N ARG A 293 -24.35 -3.38 -0.64
CA ARG A 293 -24.35 -4.68 -1.31
C ARG A 293 -23.91 -5.80 -0.38
N GLU A 294 -24.50 -6.97 -0.60
CA GLU A 294 -23.95 -8.25 -0.15
C GLU A 294 -23.22 -8.93 -1.31
N ILE A 295 -22.04 -9.50 -1.02
CA ILE A 295 -21.22 -10.17 -2.03
C ILE A 295 -21.35 -11.69 -1.88
N PRO A 296 -21.81 -12.42 -2.91
CA PRO A 296 -21.81 -13.87 -2.91
C PRO A 296 -20.39 -14.43 -2.76
N GLU A 297 -20.24 -15.59 -2.11
CA GLU A 297 -18.93 -16.23 -1.89
C GLU A 297 -18.10 -16.43 -3.16
N ARG A 298 -18.75 -16.76 -4.28
CA ARG A 298 -18.09 -16.93 -5.59
C ARG A 298 -17.45 -15.62 -6.10
N ASP A 299 -18.12 -14.50 -5.87
CA ASP A 299 -17.69 -13.19 -6.33
C ASP A 299 -16.61 -12.64 -5.40
N LEU A 300 -16.75 -12.89 -4.08
CA LEU A 300 -15.73 -12.59 -3.09
C LEU A 300 -14.39 -13.28 -3.42
N ARG A 301 -14.41 -14.58 -3.71
CA ARG A 301 -13.20 -15.32 -4.12
C ARG A 301 -12.56 -14.75 -5.38
N ALA A 302 -13.38 -14.32 -6.35
CA ALA A 302 -12.91 -13.70 -7.58
C ALA A 302 -12.17 -12.38 -7.28
N ILE A 303 -12.80 -11.51 -6.49
CA ILE A 303 -12.24 -10.21 -6.10
C ILE A 303 -10.94 -10.41 -5.33
N ILE A 304 -10.90 -11.37 -4.40
CA ILE A 304 -9.66 -11.72 -3.69
C ILE A 304 -8.58 -12.15 -4.67
N ALA A 305 -8.86 -13.05 -5.63
CA ALA A 305 -7.90 -13.46 -6.64
C ALA A 305 -7.38 -12.29 -7.49
N PHE A 306 -8.23 -11.30 -7.77
CA PHE A 306 -7.81 -10.02 -8.37
C PHE A 306 -6.86 -9.24 -7.46
N LEU A 307 -7.19 -9.04 -6.18
CA LEU A 307 -6.30 -8.32 -5.25
C LEU A 307 -4.93 -8.99 -5.08
N TYR A 308 -4.86 -10.33 -5.10
CA TYR A 308 -3.59 -11.06 -5.14
C TYR A 308 -2.75 -10.73 -6.37
N SER A 309 -3.39 -10.45 -7.51
CA SER A 309 -2.66 -10.09 -8.72
C SER A 309 -2.07 -8.67 -8.69
N LEU A 310 -2.47 -7.83 -7.73
CA LEU A 310 -1.93 -6.47 -7.55
C LEU A 310 -0.57 -6.45 -6.84
N VAL A 311 -0.16 -7.56 -6.22
CA VAL A 311 1.11 -7.63 -5.50
C VAL A 311 2.28 -7.61 -6.48
N GLY A 312 3.15 -6.62 -6.32
CA GLY A 312 4.34 -6.44 -7.16
C GLY A 312 5.61 -7.05 -6.56
N GLU A 313 6.71 -6.69 -7.20
CA GLU A 313 8.07 -7.06 -6.82
C GLU A 313 8.79 -5.88 -6.19
N TYR A 314 9.63 -6.16 -5.20
CA TYR A 314 10.57 -5.20 -4.64
C TYR A 314 11.99 -5.75 -4.75
N GLN A 315 12.90 -4.97 -5.34
CA GLN A 315 14.28 -5.39 -5.59
C GLN A 315 14.41 -6.73 -6.35
N GLY A 316 13.53 -6.94 -7.34
CA GLY A 316 13.50 -8.17 -8.16
C GLY A 316 12.99 -9.40 -7.41
N ARG A 317 12.38 -9.22 -6.24
CA ARG A 317 11.73 -10.30 -5.49
C ARG A 317 10.24 -10.05 -5.43
N SER A 318 9.45 -11.02 -5.87
CA SER A 318 8.01 -11.00 -5.68
C SER A 318 7.68 -10.96 -4.19
N LEU A 319 6.78 -10.04 -3.82
CA LEU A 319 6.18 -9.98 -2.49
C LEU A 319 4.92 -10.86 -2.41
N GLU A 320 4.49 -11.47 -3.51
CA GLU A 320 3.32 -12.35 -3.53
C GLU A 320 3.53 -13.53 -2.57
N PRO A 321 2.57 -13.84 -1.67
CA PRO A 321 2.71 -14.96 -0.75
C PRO A 321 2.94 -16.29 -1.48
N LYS A 322 3.96 -17.05 -1.06
CA LYS A 322 4.35 -18.32 -1.72
C LYS A 322 3.34 -19.45 -1.53
N GLU A 323 2.67 -19.51 -0.40
CA GLU A 323 1.71 -20.57 -0.11
C GLU A 323 0.32 -20.18 -0.60
N ARG A 324 -0.35 -21.05 -1.37
CA ARG A 324 -1.76 -20.87 -1.80
C ARG A 324 -2.77 -21.22 -0.69
N ILE A 325 -2.42 -20.98 0.58
CA ILE A 325 -3.29 -21.27 1.75
C ILE A 325 -4.65 -20.53 1.67
N TRP A 326 -4.74 -19.52 0.80
CA TRP A 326 -5.80 -18.52 0.65
C TRP A 326 -7.05 -18.93 -0.12
N LEU A 327 -7.12 -20.16 -0.65
CA LEU A 327 -8.32 -20.65 -1.37
C LEU A 327 -9.37 -21.28 -0.44
N ALA A 328 -9.03 -21.52 0.83
CA ALA A 328 -9.99 -22.00 1.83
C ALA A 328 -10.49 -20.80 2.68
N PRO A 329 -11.82 -20.56 2.76
CA PRO A 329 -12.43 -19.53 3.63
C PRO A 329 -11.98 -19.58 5.09
N GLU A 330 -11.49 -20.74 5.52
CA GLU A 330 -11.20 -21.10 6.91
C GLU A 330 -9.76 -20.73 7.33
N ASN A 331 -8.92 -20.38 6.36
CA ASN A 331 -7.51 -20.02 6.57
C ASN A 331 -7.25 -18.50 6.54
N PHE A 332 -8.29 -17.69 6.30
CA PHE A 332 -8.19 -16.24 6.46
C PHE A 332 -8.06 -15.91 7.96
N GLY A 333 -6.83 -15.90 8.49
CA GLY A 333 -6.57 -15.49 9.88
C GLY A 333 -5.59 -16.37 10.67
N ARG A 334 -5.10 -17.49 10.16
CA ARG A 334 -4.01 -18.23 10.84
C ARG A 334 -2.63 -17.69 10.43
N ARG A 335 -2.32 -16.49 10.89
CA ARG A 335 -0.96 -16.20 11.35
C ARG A 335 -1.01 -16.13 12.86
N GLU A 336 -1.29 -17.28 13.49
CA GLU A 336 -0.88 -17.50 14.87
C GLU A 336 0.60 -17.90 14.84
N ARG A 337 1.46 -16.94 15.20
CA ARG A 337 2.59 -17.16 16.11
C ARG A 337 3.22 -15.83 16.50
#